data_AF-A0A6A1W739-F1
#
_entry.id   AF-A0A6A1W739-F1
#
_cell.length_a   1.000
_cell.length_b   1.000
_cell.length_c   1.000
_cell.angle_alpha   90.00
_cell.angle_beta   90.00
_cell.angle_gamma   90.00
#
_symmetry.space_group_name_H-M   'P 1'
#
loop_
_entity.id
_entity.type
_entity.pdbx_description
1 polymer ?
#
loop_
_entity_poly.entity_id
_entity_poly.type
_entity_poly.pdbx_seq_one_letter_code
_entity_poly.pdbx_strand_id
1 'polypeptide(L)'
;MNTAYRTHRNRMFQHYSVFNSKEEALEHPYPDMNKEEWTSVCDLFASEEFQRRSAINKENRAKLKIVHTLGARLEEARLEIEEMRARQMEYEALLVKRSDMEQTMQEHADDGATEERRRAGWRSSNRKKTKSIEDDEEQQRNLVEQQERRMQLMEQQMREQMMEQIRQLQSRTTPKRKFG
;
A
#
# COMPACT_ATOMS: atom_id res chain seq x y z
N MET A 1 34.40 -58.66 4.23
CA MET A 1 35.61 -57.81 4.25
C MET A 1 35.36 -56.65 5.20
N ASN A 2 36.25 -56.41 6.17
CA ASN A 2 35.95 -55.68 7.42
C ASN A 2 35.78 -54.16 7.19
N THR A 3 34.55 -53.66 7.30
CA THR A 3 34.16 -52.25 7.05
C THR A 3 34.87 -51.28 8.00
N ALA A 4 35.12 -51.71 9.24
CA ALA A 4 35.82 -50.92 10.25
C ALA A 4 37.27 -50.57 9.83
N TYR A 5 37.99 -51.54 9.26
CA TYR A 5 39.36 -51.35 8.76
C TYR A 5 39.42 -50.35 7.60
N ARG A 6 38.43 -50.39 6.69
CA ARG A 6 38.34 -49.43 5.57
C ARG A 6 38.09 -48.01 6.06
N THR A 7 37.21 -47.85 7.06
CA THR A 7 36.91 -46.55 7.66
C THR A 7 38.11 -45.99 8.43
N HIS A 8 38.80 -46.82 9.20
CA HIS A 8 39.99 -46.40 9.96
C HIS A 8 41.14 -45.98 9.03
N ARG A 9 41.45 -46.77 7.99
CA ARG A 9 42.45 -46.42 6.97
C ARG A 9 42.11 -45.14 6.21
N ASN A 10 40.83 -44.90 5.92
CA ASN A 10 40.40 -43.65 5.28
C ASN A 10 40.62 -42.45 6.22
N ARG A 11 40.25 -42.55 7.50
CA ARG A 11 40.48 -41.46 8.48
C ARG A 11 41.97 -41.11 8.61
N MET A 12 42.85 -42.11 8.63
CA MET A 12 44.30 -41.89 8.62
C MET A 12 44.77 -41.19 7.33
N PHE A 13 44.22 -41.58 6.18
CA PHE A 13 44.54 -40.92 4.91
C PHE A 13 44.04 -39.48 4.87
N GLN A 14 42.84 -39.18 5.39
CA GLN A 14 42.33 -37.81 5.48
C GLN A 14 43.27 -36.93 6.31
N HIS A 15 43.72 -37.43 7.46
CA HIS A 15 44.69 -36.74 8.31
C HIS A 15 46.00 -36.47 7.56
N TYR A 16 46.58 -37.50 6.92
CA TYR A 16 47.78 -37.37 6.11
C TYR A 16 47.63 -36.36 4.97
N SER A 17 46.47 -36.33 4.30
CA SER A 17 46.25 -35.49 3.12
C SER A 17 46.15 -33.99 3.38
N VAL A 18 46.08 -33.57 4.65
CA VAL A 18 46.12 -32.14 5.05
C VAL A 18 47.53 -31.56 4.87
N PHE A 19 48.55 -32.40 4.95
CA PHE A 19 49.95 -32.00 4.85
C PHE A 19 50.44 -32.02 3.41
N ASN A 20 51.35 -31.11 3.05
CA ASN A 20 51.85 -30.98 1.68
C ASN A 20 53.03 -31.91 1.39
N SER A 21 53.67 -32.43 2.43
CA SER A 21 54.82 -33.33 2.34
C SER A 21 54.73 -34.46 3.36
N LYS A 22 55.44 -35.55 3.09
CA LYS A 22 55.52 -36.69 4.01
C LYS A 22 56.25 -36.31 5.29
N GLU A 23 57.30 -35.50 5.16
CA GLU A 23 58.14 -35.02 6.27
C GLU A 23 57.32 -34.19 7.25
N GLU A 24 56.47 -33.29 6.74
CA GLU A 24 55.50 -32.53 7.55
C GLU A 24 54.48 -33.45 8.23
N ALA A 25 53.96 -34.46 7.53
CA ALA A 25 53.03 -35.42 8.11
C ALA A 25 53.66 -36.26 9.24
N LEU A 26 54.96 -36.56 9.18
CA LEU A 26 55.67 -37.34 10.21
C LEU A 26 55.81 -36.58 11.54
N GLU A 27 55.85 -35.24 11.50
CA GLU A 27 55.84 -34.38 12.70
C GLU A 27 54.47 -34.31 13.37
N HIS A 28 53.42 -34.77 12.66
CA HIS A 28 52.04 -34.81 13.14
C HIS A 28 51.48 -36.25 13.15
N PRO A 29 51.84 -37.08 14.14
CA PRO A 29 51.28 -38.43 14.29
C PRO A 29 49.76 -38.44 14.43
N TYR A 30 49.12 -39.46 13.87
CA TYR A 30 47.68 -39.68 14.05
C TYR A 30 47.35 -39.96 15.53
N PRO A 31 46.24 -39.43 16.08
CA PRO A 31 45.86 -39.66 17.48
C PRO A 31 45.80 -41.15 17.82
N ASP A 32 46.26 -41.49 19.03
CA ASP A 32 46.26 -42.85 19.59
C ASP A 32 47.11 -43.88 18.82
N MET A 33 48.06 -43.45 17.97
CA MET A 33 48.99 -44.30 17.23
C MET A 33 50.44 -44.02 17.61
N ASN A 34 51.30 -45.06 17.65
CA ASN A 34 52.72 -44.86 17.91
C ASN A 34 53.45 -44.27 16.69
N LYS A 35 54.62 -43.67 16.91
CA LYS A 35 55.35 -42.91 15.88
C LYS A 35 55.87 -43.82 14.77
N GLU A 36 56.26 -45.04 15.11
CA GLU A 36 56.81 -46.04 14.19
C GLU A 36 55.73 -46.59 13.25
N GLU A 37 54.54 -46.91 13.77
CA GLU A 37 53.37 -47.31 12.99
C GLU A 37 52.89 -46.17 12.10
N TRP A 38 52.83 -44.94 12.63
CA TRP A 38 52.51 -43.76 11.82
C TRP A 38 53.50 -43.58 10.66
N THR A 39 54.79 -43.78 10.93
CA THR A 39 55.83 -43.72 9.89
C THR A 39 55.56 -44.72 8.77
N SER A 40 55.25 -45.97 9.11
CA SER A 40 54.91 -47.00 8.13
C SER A 40 53.63 -46.68 7.34
N VAL A 41 52.65 -46.03 7.97
CA VAL A 41 51.42 -45.57 7.33
C VAL A 41 51.70 -44.41 6.36
N CYS A 42 52.55 -43.45 6.73
CA CYS A 42 53.02 -42.38 5.85
C CYS A 42 53.79 -42.93 4.65
N ASP A 43 54.67 -43.92 4.85
CA ASP A 43 55.37 -44.63 3.77
C ASP A 43 54.39 -45.29 2.79
N LEU A 44 53.36 -45.96 3.33
CA LEU A 44 52.33 -46.59 2.53
C LEU A 44 51.55 -45.56 1.69
N PHE A 45 51.21 -44.40 2.25
CA PHE A 45 50.49 -43.36 1.49
C PHE A 45 51.38 -42.62 0.50
N ALA A 46 52.67 -42.44 0.80
CA ALA A 46 53.64 -41.86 -0.12
C ALA A 46 54.06 -42.84 -1.25
N SER A 47 53.82 -44.14 -1.08
CA SER A 47 54.18 -45.15 -2.08
C SER A 47 53.54 -44.89 -3.45
N GLU A 48 54.32 -45.10 -4.52
CA GLU A 48 53.84 -44.94 -5.89
C GLU A 48 52.64 -45.83 -6.21
N GLU A 49 52.61 -47.03 -5.65
CA GLU A 49 51.51 -47.98 -5.85
C GLU A 49 50.18 -47.43 -5.30
N PHE A 50 50.21 -46.86 -4.09
CA PHE A 50 49.05 -46.26 -3.47
C PHE A 50 48.59 -45.02 -4.26
N GLN A 51 49.52 -44.14 -4.62
CA GLN A 51 49.23 -42.93 -5.39
C GLN A 51 48.64 -43.26 -6.76
N ARG A 52 49.21 -44.23 -7.48
CA ARG A 52 48.67 -44.72 -8.75
C ARG A 52 47.24 -45.24 -8.60
N ARG A 53 46.99 -46.07 -7.58
CA ARG A 53 45.66 -46.65 -7.33
C ARG A 53 44.63 -45.58 -6.93
N SER A 54 45.05 -44.60 -6.15
CA SER A 54 44.24 -43.44 -5.76
C SER A 54 43.87 -42.59 -6.98
N ALA A 55 44.84 -42.27 -7.85
CA ALA A 55 44.61 -41.52 -9.09
C ALA A 55 43.60 -42.21 -10.01
N ILE A 56 43.78 -43.53 -10.25
CA ILE A 56 42.84 -44.33 -11.05
C ILE A 56 41.43 -44.32 -10.44
N ASN A 57 41.31 -44.46 -9.11
CA ASN A 57 40.01 -44.46 -8.45
C ASN A 57 39.33 -43.07 -8.54
N LYS A 58 40.09 -41.99 -8.42
CA LYS A 58 39.60 -40.61 -8.61
C LYS A 58 39.08 -40.39 -10.03
N GLU A 59 39.83 -40.85 -11.04
CA GLU A 59 39.43 -40.79 -12.44
C GLU A 59 38.18 -41.63 -12.71
N ASN A 60 38.12 -42.87 -12.20
CA ASN A 60 36.95 -43.73 -12.33
C ASN A 60 35.70 -43.14 -11.67
N ARG A 61 35.87 -42.46 -10.53
CA ARG A 61 34.77 -41.77 -9.84
C ARG A 61 34.29 -40.54 -10.62
N ALA A 62 35.18 -39.81 -11.28
CA ALA A 62 34.81 -38.71 -12.18
C ALA A 62 34.07 -39.19 -13.43
N LYS A 63 34.35 -40.40 -13.91
CA LYS A 63 33.65 -41.05 -15.05
C LYS A 63 32.29 -41.66 -14.67
N LEU A 64 31.95 -41.73 -13.38
CA LEU A 64 30.73 -42.36 -12.92
C LEU A 64 29.51 -41.47 -13.25
N LYS A 65 28.74 -41.86 -14.27
CA LYS A 65 27.55 -41.11 -14.72
C LYS A 65 26.37 -41.19 -13.76
N ILE A 66 26.33 -42.21 -12.90
CA ILE A 66 25.25 -42.43 -11.94
C ILE A 66 25.72 -41.93 -10.58
N VAL A 67 25.32 -40.71 -10.23
CA VAL A 67 25.42 -40.17 -8.87
C VAL A 67 24.45 -40.97 -7.99
N HIS A 68 24.83 -41.26 -6.75
CA HIS A 68 24.01 -42.01 -5.79
C HIS A 68 22.61 -41.37 -5.72
N THR A 69 21.58 -42.12 -6.13
CA THR A 69 20.23 -41.62 -6.48
C THR A 69 19.53 -40.83 -5.37
N LEU A 70 19.93 -41.06 -4.11
CA LEU A 70 19.39 -40.37 -2.95
C LEU A 70 19.88 -38.92 -2.83
N GLY A 71 21.13 -38.61 -3.20
CA GLY A 71 21.69 -37.26 -3.06
C GLY A 71 21.14 -36.28 -4.10
N ALA A 72 21.08 -36.71 -5.35
CA ALA A 72 20.55 -35.88 -6.44
C ALA A 72 19.06 -35.58 -6.27
N ARG A 73 18.25 -36.58 -5.91
CA ARG A 73 16.80 -36.38 -5.67
C ARG A 73 16.51 -35.48 -4.47
N LEU A 74 17.35 -35.52 -3.43
CA LEU A 74 17.22 -34.61 -2.28
C LEU A 74 17.55 -33.17 -2.66
N GLU A 75 18.57 -32.96 -3.50
CA GLU A 75 18.91 -31.62 -3.98
C GLU A 75 17.83 -31.08 -4.94
N GLU A 76 17.29 -31.90 -5.83
CA GLU A 76 16.14 -31.55 -6.68
C GLU A 76 14.91 -31.14 -5.83
N ALA A 77 14.56 -31.95 -4.83
CA ALA A 77 13.44 -31.64 -3.94
C ALA A 77 13.68 -30.35 -3.12
N ARG A 78 14.92 -30.09 -2.72
CA ARG A 78 15.28 -28.84 -2.03
C ARG A 78 15.09 -27.63 -2.95
N LEU A 79 15.56 -27.71 -4.19
CA LEU A 79 15.40 -26.63 -5.18
C LEU A 79 13.93 -26.38 -5.50
N GLU A 80 13.12 -27.43 -5.63
CA GLU A 80 11.67 -27.31 -5.87
C GLU A 80 10.95 -26.61 -4.70
N ILE A 81 11.31 -26.95 -3.45
CA ILE A 81 10.79 -26.27 -2.25
C ILE A 81 11.19 -24.79 -2.24
N GLU A 82 12.42 -24.47 -2.59
CA GLU A 82 12.92 -23.10 -2.64
C GLU A 82 12.21 -22.27 -3.72
N GLU A 83 11.96 -22.88 -4.89
CA GLU A 83 11.21 -22.26 -5.99
C GLU A 83 9.74 -22.00 -5.62
N MET A 84 9.08 -22.96 -4.96
CA MET A 84 7.71 -22.76 -4.44
C MET A 84 7.65 -21.62 -3.42
N ARG A 85 8.63 -21.52 -2.52
CA ARG A 85 8.71 -20.43 -1.55
C ARG A 85 8.92 -19.07 -2.21
N ALA A 86 9.76 -19.01 -3.25
CA ALA A 86 9.97 -17.79 -4.03
C ALA A 86 8.66 -17.33 -4.71
N ARG A 87 7.94 -18.25 -5.36
CA ARG A 87 6.62 -17.95 -5.96
C ARG A 87 5.61 -17.46 -4.93
N GLN A 88 5.59 -18.07 -3.74
CA GLN A 88 4.70 -17.64 -2.67
C GLN A 88 5.03 -16.22 -2.20
N MET A 89 6.32 -15.90 -2.00
CA MET A 89 6.76 -14.56 -1.64
C MET A 89 6.36 -13.51 -2.69
N GLU A 90 6.49 -13.83 -3.97
CA GLU A 90 6.05 -12.95 -5.06
C GLU A 90 4.55 -12.70 -5.03
N TYR A 91 3.75 -13.75 -4.80
CA TYR A 91 2.30 -13.62 -4.68
C TYR A 91 1.89 -12.73 -3.49
N GLU A 92 2.49 -12.95 -2.32
CA GLU A 92 2.25 -12.13 -1.13
C GLU A 92 2.63 -10.66 -1.38
N ALA A 93 3.77 -10.41 -2.04
CA ALA A 93 4.18 -9.05 -2.39
C ALA A 93 3.19 -8.36 -3.36
N LEU A 94 2.58 -9.10 -4.28
CA LEU A 94 1.52 -8.57 -5.16
C LEU A 94 0.24 -8.28 -4.40
N LEU A 95 -0.13 -9.12 -3.41
CA LEU A 95 -1.29 -8.86 -2.55
C LEU A 95 -1.11 -7.58 -1.74
N VAL A 96 0.07 -7.37 -1.15
CA VAL A 96 0.38 -6.14 -0.41
C VAL A 96 0.26 -4.92 -1.32
N LYS A 97 0.90 -4.95 -2.50
CA LYS A 97 0.79 -3.84 -3.47
C LYS A 97 -0.65 -3.53 -3.87
N ARG A 98 -1.49 -4.56 -4.04
CA ARG A 98 -2.91 -4.36 -4.34
C ARG A 98 -3.63 -3.68 -3.18
N SER A 99 -3.40 -4.14 -1.95
CA SER A 99 -3.97 -3.54 -0.75
C SER A 99 -3.56 -2.07 -0.59
N ASP A 100 -2.30 -1.73 -0.83
CA ASP A 100 -1.81 -0.35 -0.76
C ASP A 100 -2.53 0.55 -1.78
N MET A 101 -2.73 0.06 -3.01
CA MET A 101 -3.49 0.80 -4.03
C MET A 101 -4.97 0.94 -3.64
N GLU A 102 -5.59 -0.08 -3.07
CA GLU A 102 -6.97 0.00 -2.58
C GLU A 102 -7.11 1.00 -1.44
N GLN A 103 -6.14 1.02 -0.50
CA GLN A 103 -6.12 1.99 0.61
C GLN A 103 -5.96 3.43 0.12
N THR A 104 -5.02 3.70 -0.78
CA THR A 104 -4.84 5.07 -1.32
C THR A 104 -6.09 5.57 -2.05
N MET A 105 -6.76 4.71 -2.81
CA MET A 105 -8.04 5.07 -3.44
C MET A 105 -9.14 5.35 -2.41
N GLN A 106 -9.20 4.57 -1.33
CA GLN A 106 -10.15 4.77 -0.25
C GLN A 106 -9.89 6.09 0.49
N GLU A 107 -8.63 6.39 0.82
CA GLU A 107 -8.23 7.65 1.46
C GLU A 107 -8.61 8.87 0.60
N HIS A 108 -8.32 8.82 -0.70
CA HIS A 108 -8.72 9.89 -1.62
C HIS A 108 -10.25 10.07 -1.70
N ALA A 109 -11.00 8.96 -1.65
CA ALA A 109 -12.47 9.02 -1.62
C ALA A 109 -12.99 9.64 -0.30
N ASP A 110 -12.40 9.26 0.83
CA ASP A 110 -12.77 9.77 2.15
C ASP A 110 -12.41 11.26 2.32
N ASP A 111 -11.24 11.68 1.83
CA ASP A 111 -10.84 13.09 1.77
C ASP A 111 -11.81 13.91 0.91
N GLY A 112 -12.19 13.37 -0.26
CA GLY A 112 -13.17 13.98 -1.14
C GLY A 112 -14.53 14.15 -0.47
N ALA A 113 -15.04 13.11 0.18
CA ALA A 113 -16.31 13.13 0.92
C ALA A 113 -16.27 14.13 2.10
N THR A 114 -15.13 14.20 2.80
CA THR A 114 -14.93 15.12 3.91
C THR A 114 -14.94 16.58 3.45
N GLU A 115 -14.22 16.88 2.38
CA GLU A 115 -14.18 18.22 1.79
C GLU A 115 -15.55 18.64 1.20
N GLU A 116 -16.27 17.70 0.59
CA GLU A 116 -17.63 17.96 0.09
C GLU A 116 -18.60 18.26 1.23
N ARG A 117 -18.55 17.50 2.34
CA ARG A 117 -19.35 17.79 3.53
C ARG A 117 -19.05 19.19 4.08
N ARG A 118 -17.77 19.57 4.12
CA ARG A 118 -17.35 20.93 4.54
C ARG A 118 -17.92 22.00 3.61
N ARG A 119 -17.86 21.77 2.29
CA ARG A 119 -18.38 22.69 1.27
C ARG A 119 -19.90 22.80 1.34
N ALA A 120 -20.62 21.69 1.57
CA ALA A 120 -22.06 21.67 1.77
C ALA A 120 -22.48 22.47 3.01
N GLY A 121 -21.72 22.36 4.12
CA GLY A 121 -21.92 23.18 5.32
C GLY A 121 -21.77 24.67 5.05
N TRP A 122 -20.76 25.06 4.28
CA TRP A 122 -20.57 26.45 3.83
C TRP A 122 -21.71 26.93 2.94
N ARG A 123 -22.12 26.14 1.93
CA ARG A 123 -23.25 26.46 1.04
C ARG A 123 -24.55 26.65 1.81
N SER A 124 -24.83 25.77 2.78
CA SER A 124 -26.03 25.85 3.62
C SER A 124 -26.04 27.12 4.47
N SER A 125 -24.90 27.45 5.10
CA SER A 125 -24.77 28.68 5.89
C SER A 125 -24.96 29.93 5.04
N ASN A 126 -24.37 29.96 3.84
CA ASN A 126 -24.50 31.10 2.94
C ASN A 126 -25.95 31.25 2.44
N ARG A 127 -26.63 30.14 2.13
CA ARG A 127 -28.05 30.14 1.73
C ARG A 127 -28.97 30.69 2.81
N LYS A 128 -28.72 30.35 4.08
CA LYS A 128 -29.48 30.93 5.20
C LYS A 128 -29.28 32.44 5.28
N LYS A 129 -28.04 32.90 5.11
CA LYS A 129 -27.70 34.32 5.12
C LYS A 129 -28.32 35.08 3.94
N THR A 130 -28.32 34.52 2.73
CA THR A 130 -28.98 35.16 1.59
C THR A 130 -30.49 35.24 1.79
N LYS A 131 -31.11 34.17 2.29
CA LYS A 131 -32.54 34.14 2.57
C LYS A 131 -32.94 35.17 3.63
N SER A 132 -32.17 35.33 4.70
CA SER A 132 -32.45 36.39 5.68
C SER A 132 -32.36 37.79 5.08
N ILE A 133 -31.40 38.04 4.18
CA ILE A 133 -31.30 39.32 3.48
C ILE A 133 -32.52 39.53 2.57
N GLU A 134 -32.93 38.52 1.82
CA GLU A 134 -34.12 38.58 0.95
C GLU A 134 -35.40 38.85 1.75
N ASP A 135 -35.59 38.17 2.89
CA ASP A 135 -36.74 38.34 3.76
C ASP A 135 -36.77 39.75 4.37
N ASP A 136 -35.62 40.29 4.80
CA ASP A 136 -35.49 41.66 5.32
C ASP A 136 -35.79 42.71 4.24
N GLU A 137 -35.27 42.52 3.02
CA GLU A 137 -35.55 43.40 1.89
C GLU A 137 -37.03 43.38 1.49
N GLU A 138 -37.68 42.21 1.51
CA GLU A 138 -39.10 42.08 1.22
C GLU A 138 -39.95 42.79 2.27
N GLN A 139 -39.59 42.67 3.56
CA GLN A 139 -40.24 43.43 4.62
C GLN A 139 -40.11 44.94 4.39
N GLN A 140 -38.92 45.43 4.01
CA GLN A 140 -38.72 46.84 3.69
C GLN A 140 -39.55 47.30 2.49
N ARG A 141 -39.59 46.52 1.40
CA ARG A 141 -40.43 46.82 0.21
C ARG A 141 -41.91 46.93 0.59
N ASN A 142 -42.42 45.99 1.38
CA ASN A 142 -43.81 46.00 1.85
C ASN A 142 -44.12 47.22 2.72
N LEU A 143 -43.19 47.64 3.58
CA LEU A 143 -43.32 48.85 4.40
C LEU A 143 -43.42 50.11 3.54
N VAL A 144 -42.57 50.23 2.52
CA VAL A 144 -42.60 51.36 1.57
C VAL A 144 -43.91 51.37 0.79
N GLU A 145 -44.31 50.24 0.20
CA GLU A 145 -45.59 50.13 -0.51
C GLU A 145 -46.79 50.49 0.38
N GLN A 146 -46.78 50.06 1.65
CA GLN A 146 -47.86 50.41 2.57
C GLN A 146 -47.91 51.92 2.85
N GLN A 147 -46.75 52.56 3.02
CA GLN A 147 -46.69 54.02 3.17
C GLN A 147 -47.20 54.75 1.92
N GLU A 148 -46.81 54.29 0.72
CA GLU A 148 -47.28 54.86 -0.54
C GLU A 148 -48.80 54.74 -0.70
N ARG A 149 -49.39 53.56 -0.40
CA ARG A 149 -50.85 53.38 -0.45
C ARG A 149 -51.58 54.32 0.52
N ARG A 150 -51.04 54.53 1.72
CA ARG A 150 -51.61 55.49 2.68
C ARG A 150 -51.55 56.92 2.13
N MET A 151 -50.44 57.29 1.50
CA MET A 151 -50.26 58.60 0.89
C MET A 151 -51.24 58.82 -0.28
N GLN A 152 -51.39 57.83 -1.16
CA GLN A 152 -52.34 57.86 -2.28
C GLN A 152 -53.79 57.98 -1.79
N LEU A 153 -54.17 57.27 -0.74
CA LEU A 153 -55.51 57.37 -0.16
C LEU A 153 -55.77 58.78 0.39
N MET A 154 -54.80 59.36 1.10
CA MET A 154 -54.91 60.73 1.61
C MET A 154 -55.03 61.73 0.44
N GLU A 155 -54.25 61.54 -0.62
CA GLU A 155 -54.36 62.36 -1.84
C GLU A 155 -55.74 62.23 -2.49
N GLN A 156 -56.26 61.02 -2.63
CA GLN A 156 -57.59 60.77 -3.18
C GLN A 156 -58.68 61.43 -2.33
N GLN A 157 -58.61 61.29 -1.00
CA GLN A 157 -59.56 61.93 -0.08
C GLN A 157 -59.53 63.46 -0.22
N MET A 158 -58.34 64.06 -0.32
CA MET A 158 -58.21 65.51 -0.54
C MET A 158 -58.79 65.93 -1.91
N ARG A 159 -58.54 65.16 -2.97
CA ARG A 159 -59.11 65.40 -4.30
C ARG A 159 -60.64 65.33 -4.28
N GLU A 160 -61.21 64.33 -3.62
CA GLU A 160 -62.68 64.18 -3.48
C GLU A 160 -63.30 65.31 -2.66
N GLN A 161 -62.68 65.69 -1.55
CA GLN A 161 -63.13 66.85 -0.76
C GLN A 161 -63.12 68.14 -1.59
N MET A 162 -62.06 68.37 -2.36
CA MET A 162 -61.95 69.54 -3.23
C MET A 162 -63.03 69.53 -4.34
N MET A 163 -63.26 68.38 -4.98
CA MET A 163 -64.30 68.23 -5.99
C MET A 163 -65.70 68.47 -5.43
N GLU A 164 -65.99 68.01 -4.21
CA GLU A 164 -67.28 68.25 -3.56
C GLU A 164 -67.46 69.73 -3.19
N GLN A 165 -66.40 70.41 -2.73
CA GLN A 165 -66.44 71.87 -2.54
C GLN A 165 -66.76 72.60 -3.85
N ILE A 166 -66.11 72.22 -4.96
CA ILE A 166 -66.39 72.77 -6.29
C ILE A 166 -67.86 72.51 -6.68
N ARG A 167 -68.37 71.30 -6.48
CA ARG A 167 -69.76 70.93 -6.77
C ARG A 167 -70.76 71.77 -5.97
N GLN A 168 -70.50 71.98 -4.69
CA GLN A 168 -71.33 72.82 -3.83
C GLN A 168 -71.34 74.28 -4.29
N LEU A 169 -70.17 74.82 -4.67
CA LEU A 169 -70.07 76.17 -5.23
C LEU A 169 -70.85 76.32 -6.54
N GLN A 170 -70.78 75.34 -7.44
CA GLN A 170 -71.53 75.34 -8.69
C GLN A 170 -73.05 75.21 -8.49
N SER A 171 -73.49 74.42 -7.51
CA SER A 171 -74.92 74.27 -7.16
C SER A 171 -75.56 75.54 -6.58
N ARG A 172 -74.77 76.42 -5.97
CA ARG A 172 -75.21 77.75 -5.50
C ARG A 172 -75.37 78.77 -6.62
N THR A 173 -74.73 78.53 -7.78
CA THR A 173 -74.73 79.46 -8.92
C THR A 173 -75.75 79.12 -10.02
N THR A 174 -76.50 78.02 -9.91
CA THR A 174 -77.56 77.70 -10.89
C THR A 174 -78.89 78.40 -10.52
N PRO A 175 -79.43 79.30 -11.36
CA PRO A 175 -80.68 79.98 -11.06
C PRO A 175 -81.86 79.03 -11.25
N LYS A 176 -82.67 78.81 -10.20
CA LYS A 176 -83.98 78.14 -10.33
C LYS A 176 -84.92 79.03 -11.15
N ARG A 177 -85.15 78.68 -12.43
CA ARG A 177 -86.27 79.22 -13.22
C ARG A 177 -87.58 78.78 -12.57
N LYS A 178 -88.37 79.74 -12.07
CA LYS A 178 -89.74 79.53 -11.60
C LYS A 178 -90.64 79.33 -12.82
N PHE A 179 -91.41 78.24 -12.83
CA PHE A 179 -92.57 78.10 -13.70
C PHE A 179 -93.72 78.94 -13.12
N GLY A 180 -94.25 79.82 -13.95
CA GLY A 180 -95.40 80.69 -13.75
C GLY A 180 -95.75 81.30 -15.09
#